data_AF-A0A521A265-F1
#
_entry.id   AF-A0A521A265-F1
#
_cell.length_a   1.000
_cell.length_b   1.000
_cell.length_c   1.000
_cell.angle_alpha   90.00
_cell.angle_beta   90.00
_cell.angle_gamma   90.00
#
_symmetry.space_group_name_H-M   'P 1'
#
loop_
_entity.id
_entity.type
_entity.pdbx_description
1 polymer ?
#
loop_
_entity_poly.entity_id
_entity_poly.type
_entity_poly.pdbx_seq_one_letter_code
_entity_poly.pdbx_strand_id
1 'polypeptide(L)'
;MTTKENQKAKILKYVAINDAGNFNTWNPAHIEELKRKEFSTDLGQRVLFENEYLRIWEVVLLPKERLPFRKIEFDYYWVAGSEGMVISRFSDGKIVLMHLEKGDSEF
;
A
#
# COMPACT_ATOMS: atom_id res chain seq x y z
N MET A 1 -34.15 -7.65 -17.51
CA MET A 1 -33.02 -8.59 -17.72
C MET A 1 -31.77 -7.74 -17.89
N THR A 2 -31.03 -7.52 -16.81
CA THR A 2 -29.72 -6.89 -16.85
C THR A 2 -28.82 -7.79 -16.05
N THR A 3 -27.91 -8.41 -16.77
CA THR A 3 -27.05 -9.51 -16.36
C THR A 3 -26.22 -9.07 -15.15
N LYS A 4 -26.25 -9.89 -14.09
CA LYS A 4 -25.23 -9.84 -13.04
C LYS A 4 -23.91 -10.20 -13.70
N GLU A 5 -23.21 -9.22 -14.25
CA GLU A 5 -21.81 -9.39 -14.64
C GLU A 5 -21.03 -9.65 -13.36
N ASN A 6 -20.55 -10.89 -13.26
CA ASN A 6 -19.54 -11.31 -12.30
C ASN A 6 -18.40 -10.27 -12.30
N GLN A 7 -18.32 -9.45 -11.25
CA GLN A 7 -17.07 -8.80 -10.87
C GLN A 7 -16.11 -9.92 -10.43
N LYS A 8 -15.44 -10.56 -11.39
CA LYS A 8 -14.21 -11.28 -11.08
C LYS A 8 -13.26 -10.23 -10.53
N ALA A 9 -12.80 -10.41 -9.29
CA ALA A 9 -11.75 -9.58 -8.71
C ALA A 9 -10.58 -9.54 -9.70
N LYS A 10 -10.29 -8.35 -10.23
CA LYS A 10 -9.11 -8.13 -11.06
C LYS A 10 -7.90 -8.36 -10.15
N ILE A 11 -7.08 -9.34 -10.48
CA ILE A 11 -5.83 -9.58 -9.76
C ILE A 11 -4.91 -8.40 -10.05
N LEU A 12 -4.50 -7.68 -9.01
CA LEU A 12 -3.55 -6.60 -9.13
C LEU A 12 -2.23 -7.13 -9.69
N LYS A 13 -1.77 -6.56 -10.80
CA LYS A 13 -0.51 -6.96 -11.41
C LYS A 13 0.62 -6.11 -10.83
N TYR A 14 1.68 -6.79 -10.43
CA TYR A 14 2.90 -6.16 -9.96
C TYR A 14 4.12 -6.79 -10.59
N VAL A 15 5.21 -6.03 -10.62
CA VAL A 15 6.54 -6.50 -11.00
C VAL A 15 7.41 -6.45 -9.74
N ALA A 16 8.01 -7.59 -9.38
CA ALA A 16 9.04 -7.61 -8.35
C ALA A 16 10.28 -6.90 -8.89
N ILE A 17 10.72 -5.85 -8.20
CA ILE A 17 11.96 -5.13 -8.54
C ILE A 17 13.11 -5.49 -7.59
N ASN A 18 12.80 -6.11 -6.45
CA ASN A 18 13.77 -6.62 -5.50
C ASN A 18 13.16 -7.77 -4.68
N ASP A 19 13.92 -8.84 -4.49
CA ASP A 19 13.48 -10.02 -3.75
C ASP A 19 13.58 -9.85 -2.22
N ALA A 20 12.79 -10.63 -1.50
CA ALA A 20 12.89 -10.73 -0.05
C ALA A 20 14.31 -11.18 0.36
N GLY A 21 14.82 -10.62 1.45
CA GLY A 21 16.17 -10.82 1.98
C GLY A 21 17.24 -9.94 1.35
N ASN A 22 16.98 -9.29 0.21
CA ASN A 22 17.96 -8.43 -0.44
C ASN A 22 17.84 -6.97 0.00
N PHE A 23 18.77 -6.48 0.82
CA PHE A 23 18.83 -5.07 1.22
C PHE A 23 19.93 -4.27 0.51
N ASN A 24 20.67 -4.88 -0.42
CA ASN A 24 21.83 -4.24 -1.06
C ASN A 24 21.46 -3.07 -1.98
N THR A 25 20.23 -3.08 -2.51
CA THR A 25 19.69 -2.08 -3.44
C THR A 25 18.87 -1.00 -2.73
N TRP A 26 18.73 -1.10 -1.41
CA TRP A 26 17.88 -0.21 -0.63
C TRP A 26 18.56 1.12 -0.33
N ASN A 27 17.75 2.18 -0.29
CA ASN A 27 18.21 3.46 0.24
C ASN A 27 18.57 3.28 1.73
N PRO A 28 19.79 3.63 2.16
CA PRO A 28 20.21 3.49 3.56
C PRO A 28 19.26 4.17 4.55
N ALA A 29 18.65 5.31 4.18
CA ALA A 29 17.67 5.99 5.04
C ALA A 29 16.43 5.15 5.34
N HIS A 30 15.95 4.34 4.37
CA HIS A 30 14.82 3.44 4.56
C HIS A 30 15.19 2.24 5.43
N ILE A 31 16.43 1.76 5.33
CA ILE A 31 16.94 0.69 6.21
C ILE A 31 16.99 1.21 7.66
N GLU A 32 17.51 2.42 7.87
CA GLU A 32 17.55 3.01 9.21
C GLU A 32 16.15 3.29 9.77
N GLU A 33 15.21 3.74 8.94
CA GLU A 33 13.79 3.86 9.33
C GLU A 33 13.20 2.52 9.80
N LEU A 34 13.46 1.42 9.08
CA LEU A 34 13.03 0.08 9.51
C LEU A 34 13.68 -0.36 10.82
N LYS A 35 14.98 -0.07 11.00
CA LYS A 35 15.73 -0.45 12.21
C LYS A 35 15.24 0.28 13.47
N ARG A 36 14.78 1.52 13.34
CA ARG A 36 14.22 2.28 14.46
C ARG A 36 12.98 1.62 15.05
N LYS A 37 12.21 0.87 14.24
CA LYS A 37 10.96 0.20 14.65
C LYS A 37 9.91 1.14 15.26
N GLU A 38 9.98 2.43 14.91
CA GLU A 38 9.03 3.46 15.30
C GLU A 38 7.94 3.59 14.24
N PHE A 39 7.07 2.59 14.17
CA PHE A 39 6.02 2.52 13.14
C PHE A 39 4.70 3.05 13.67
N SER A 40 4.07 3.95 12.91
CA SER A 40 2.66 4.28 13.13
C SER A 40 1.77 3.10 12.73
N THR A 41 0.61 2.98 13.38
CA THR A 41 -0.48 2.07 13.00
C THR A 41 -1.50 2.76 12.06
N ASP A 42 -1.34 4.06 11.81
CA ASP A 42 -2.20 4.82 10.90
C ASP A 42 -1.94 4.41 9.45
N LEU A 43 -3.00 4.02 8.73
CA LEU A 43 -2.90 3.53 7.36
C LEU A 43 -2.93 4.64 6.29
N GLY A 44 -3.22 5.89 6.68
CA GLY A 44 -3.17 7.04 5.77
C GLY A 44 -2.82 8.35 6.44
N GLN A 45 -3.03 9.46 5.73
CA GLN A 45 -2.66 10.80 6.19
C GLN A 45 -3.81 11.53 6.90
N ARG A 46 -5.06 11.22 6.53
CA ARG A 46 -6.27 11.86 7.07
C ARG A 46 -7.34 10.82 7.36
N VAL A 47 -7.93 10.87 8.56
CA VAL A 47 -9.13 10.09 8.87
C VAL A 47 -10.33 10.78 8.22
N LEU A 48 -11.05 10.05 7.37
CA LEU A 48 -12.30 10.53 6.76
C LEU A 48 -13.53 10.13 7.58
N PHE A 49 -13.47 8.97 8.24
CA PHE A 49 -14.53 8.44 9.07
C PHE A 49 -13.95 7.45 10.07
N GLU A 50 -14.53 7.39 11.27
CA GLU A 50 -14.16 6.42 12.30
C GLU A 50 -15.36 6.10 13.17
N ASN A 51 -15.55 4.82 13.47
CA ASN A 51 -16.46 4.33 14.49
C ASN A 51 -15.85 3.11 15.21
N GLU A 52 -16.64 2.44 16.05
CA GLU A 52 -16.22 1.26 16.82
C GLU A 52 -15.86 0.04 15.95
N TYR A 53 -16.24 0.03 14.67
CA TYR A 53 -16.07 -1.11 13.76
C TYR A 53 -14.98 -0.90 12.72
N LEU A 54 -14.80 0.33 12.24
CA LEU A 54 -13.86 0.63 11.15
C LEU A 54 -13.36 2.07 11.20
N ARG A 55 -12.19 2.26 10.59
CA ARG A 55 -11.58 3.57 10.33
C ARG A 55 -11.26 3.69 8.85
N ILE A 56 -11.73 4.76 8.21
CA ILE A 56 -11.47 5.08 6.81
C ILE A 56 -10.40 6.17 6.75
N TRP A 57 -9.34 5.88 6.01
CA TRP A 57 -8.24 6.81 5.77
C TRP A 57 -8.22 7.29 4.33
N GLU A 58 -7.71 8.50 4.14
CA GLU A 58 -7.30 9.00 2.84
C GLU A 58 -5.78 8.96 2.72
N VAL A 59 -5.33 8.55 1.53
CA VAL A 59 -3.94 8.62 1.10
C VAL A 59 -3.89 9.40 -0.21
N VAL A 60 -3.16 10.51 -0.20
CA VAL A 60 -2.85 11.31 -1.38
C VAL A 60 -1.34 11.40 -1.49
N LEU A 61 -0.80 10.86 -2.58
CA LEU A 61 0.63 10.91 -2.89
C LEU A 61 0.84 11.57 -4.25
N LEU A 62 1.57 12.66 -4.26
CA LEU A 62 2.11 13.27 -5.46
C LEU A 62 3.35 12.49 -5.96
N PRO A 63 3.81 12.72 -7.20
CA PRO A 63 5.00 12.04 -7.71
C PRO A 63 6.19 12.16 -6.75
N LYS A 64 6.83 11.02 -6.46
CA LYS A 64 7.97 10.86 -5.53
C LYS A 64 7.62 10.99 -4.04
N GLU A 65 6.38 11.31 -3.69
CA GLU A 65 5.95 11.20 -2.31
C GLU A 65 5.81 9.74 -1.90
N ARG A 66 5.93 9.51 -0.60
CA ARG A 66 5.70 8.22 0.01
C ARG A 66 5.10 8.42 1.37
N LEU A 67 4.53 7.34 1.87
CA LEU A 67 4.27 7.24 3.28
C LEU A 67 5.45 6.54 4.01
N PRO A 68 5.69 6.84 5.31
CA PRO A 68 6.64 6.10 6.17
C PRO A 68 6.36 4.60 6.24
N PHE A 69 7.28 3.79 6.77
CA PHE A 69 6.92 2.42 7.17
C PHE A 69 5.87 2.47 8.28
N ARG A 70 4.93 1.53 8.19
CA ARG A 70 3.82 1.41 9.13
C ARG A 70 3.55 -0.05 9.43
N LYS A 71 3.04 -0.30 10.62
CA LYS A 71 2.69 -1.64 11.07
C LYS A 71 1.19 -1.83 10.88
N ILE A 72 0.84 -2.82 10.09
CA ILE A 72 -0.55 -3.20 9.87
C ILE A 72 -0.91 -4.19 10.97
N GLU A 73 -1.77 -3.77 11.90
CA GLU A 73 -2.18 -4.57 13.05
C GLU A 73 -3.56 -5.22 12.88
N PHE A 74 -4.39 -4.62 12.04
CA PHE A 74 -5.75 -5.06 11.76
C PHE A 74 -5.90 -5.38 10.28
N ASP A 75 -6.85 -6.26 9.97
CA ASP A 75 -7.28 -6.48 8.59
C ASP A 75 -7.71 -5.14 7.98
N TYR A 76 -7.32 -4.92 6.74
CA TYR A 76 -7.60 -3.67 6.05
C TYR A 76 -7.95 -3.95 4.59
N TYR A 77 -8.58 -2.98 3.97
CA TYR A 77 -8.90 -2.98 2.55
C TYR A 77 -8.59 -1.60 2.01
N TRP A 78 -8.10 -1.52 0.78
CA TRP A 78 -7.87 -0.25 0.12
C TRP A 78 -8.46 -0.25 -1.29
N VAL A 79 -8.81 0.95 -1.76
CA VAL A 79 -9.29 1.18 -3.13
C VAL A 79 -8.49 2.33 -3.72
N ALA A 80 -7.97 2.15 -4.93
CA ALA A 80 -7.31 3.20 -5.68
C ALA A 80 -8.33 4.26 -6.12
N GLY A 81 -8.23 5.46 -5.56
CA GLY A 81 -9.05 6.61 -5.97
C GLY A 81 -8.64 7.21 -7.33
N SER A 82 -7.43 6.93 -7.79
CA SER A 82 -6.84 7.45 -9.03
C SER A 82 -5.88 6.44 -9.66
N GLU A 83 -5.59 6.61 -10.95
CA GLU A 83 -4.58 5.84 -11.65
C GLU A 83 -3.16 6.31 -11.29
N GLY A 84 -2.20 5.39 -11.18
CA GLY A 84 -0.80 5.77 -10.95
C GLY A 84 0.17 4.60 -10.84
N MET A 85 1.47 4.92 -10.80
CA MET A 85 2.54 3.95 -10.52
C MET A 85 2.96 4.06 -9.06
N VAL A 86 2.96 2.93 -8.35
CA VAL A 86 3.27 2.84 -6.91
C VAL A 86 4.41 1.86 -6.66
N ILE A 87 5.34 2.24 -5.79
CA ILE A 87 6.41 1.37 -5.30
C ILE A 87 6.12 1.02 -3.84
N SER A 88 5.84 -0.26 -3.57
CA SER A 88 5.69 -0.79 -2.22
C SER A 88 6.97 -1.47 -1.78
N ARG A 89 7.41 -1.15 -0.55
CA ARG A 89 8.60 -1.72 0.09
C ARG A 89 8.16 -2.46 1.34
N PHE A 90 8.64 -3.68 1.51
CA PHE A 90 8.28 -4.55 2.63
C PHE A 90 9.46 -4.73 3.58
N SER A 91 9.17 -4.96 4.86
CA SER A 91 10.20 -5.08 5.91
C SER A 91 11.13 -6.28 5.74
N ASP A 92 10.74 -7.27 4.92
CA ASP A 92 11.56 -8.41 4.53
C ASP A 92 12.55 -8.10 3.41
N GLY A 93 12.58 -6.87 2.89
CA GLY A 93 13.45 -6.46 1.79
C GLY A 93 12.79 -6.51 0.42
N LYS A 94 11.60 -7.12 0.27
CA LYS A 94 10.90 -7.16 -1.01
C LYS A 94 10.51 -5.74 -1.46
N ILE A 95 10.64 -5.48 -2.77
CA ILE A 95 10.12 -4.26 -3.39
C ILE A 95 9.33 -4.64 -4.65
N VAL A 96 8.14 -4.06 -4.79
CA VAL A 96 7.29 -4.26 -5.97
C VAL A 96 6.91 -2.92 -6.59
N LEU A 97 6.79 -2.92 -7.91
CA LEU A 97 6.18 -1.85 -8.70
C LEU A 97 4.78 -2.30 -9.13
N MET A 98 3.80 -1.45 -8.91
CA MET A 98 2.40 -1.68 -9.25
C MET A 98 1.89 -0.54 -10.13
N HIS A 99 1.16 -0.88 -11.18
CA HIS A 99 0.30 0.07 -11.88
C HIS A 99 -1.10 -0.09 -11.31
N LEU A 100 -1.61 0.98 -10.71
CA LEU A 100 -2.96 1.05 -10.17
C LEU A 100 -3.85 1.73 -11.20
N GLU A 101 -4.99 1.13 -11.51
CA GLU A 101 -6.12 1.79 -12.16
C GLU A 101 -7.14 2.24 -11.11
N LYS A 102 -7.95 3.25 -11.44
CA LYS A 102 -9.04 3.69 -10.54
C LYS A 102 -9.99 2.53 -10.26
N GLY A 103 -10.24 2.26 -8.99
CA GLY A 103 -11.08 1.16 -8.53
C GLY A 103 -10.35 -0.16 -8.28
N ASP A 104 -9.05 -0.27 -8.60
CA ASP A 104 -8.25 -1.39 -8.15
C ASP A 104 -8.24 -1.47 -6.62
N SER A 105 -8.23 -2.68 -6.08
CA SER A 105 -8.38 -2.89 -4.64
C SER A 105 -7.84 -4.23 -4.17
N GLU A 106 -7.41 -4.30 -2.92
CA GLU A 106 -6.90 -5.53 -2.29
C GLU A 106 -7.27 -5.58 -0.80
N PHE A 107 -7.53 -6.80 -0.31
CA PHE A 107 -7.81 -7.13 1.09
C PHE A 107 -6.63 -7.97 1.63
#